data_AF-A0A4Q5WKU1-F1
#
_entry.id   AF-A0A4Q5WKU1-F1
#
_cell.length_a   1.000
_cell.length_b   1.000
_cell.length_c   1.000
_cell.angle_alpha   90.00
_cell.angle_beta   90.00
_cell.angle_gamma   90.00
#
_symmetry.space_group_name_H-M   'P 1'
#
loop_
_entity.id
_entity.type
_entity.pdbx_description
1 polymer ?
#
loop_
_entity_poly.entity_id
_entity_poly.type
_entity_poly.pdbx_seq_one_letter_code
_entity_poly.pdbx_strand_id
1 'polypeptide(L)'
;MKRVEKEFVFHYPLKHKVVRDLKIVTEHVGDLVIEGKGYFNPEASPIDVFDRYSVDIDFVKWNGTDIRPVLEVTGQLEDLEEAAIRYFAQQLENGMQKAA
;
A
#
# COMPACT_ATOMS: atom_id res chain seq x y z
N MET A 1 -11.68 19.77 6.64
CA MET A 1 -10.84 19.42 5.47
C MET A 1 -11.74 19.01 4.32
N LYS A 2 -11.31 19.13 3.06
CA LYS A 2 -12.09 18.67 1.91
C LYS A 2 -11.81 17.20 1.62
N ARG A 3 -12.75 16.49 0.99
CA ARG A 3 -12.49 15.16 0.43
C ARG A 3 -11.33 15.28 -0.57
N VAL A 4 -10.39 14.34 -0.50
CA VAL A 4 -9.24 14.28 -1.41
C VAL A 4 -9.31 12.97 -2.18
N GLU A 5 -9.12 13.06 -3.48
CA GLU A 5 -8.91 11.93 -4.39
C GLU A 5 -7.57 12.15 -5.09
N LYS A 6 -6.70 11.15 -5.07
CA LYS A 6 -5.37 11.27 -5.66
C LYS A 6 -4.79 9.93 -6.10
N GLU A 7 -4.20 9.92 -7.28
CA GLU A 7 -3.42 8.79 -7.78
C GLU A 7 -2.11 8.63 -7.00
N PHE A 8 -1.74 7.38 -6.72
CA PHE A 8 -0.50 7.04 -6.04
C PHE A 8 0.19 5.84 -6.68
N VAL A 9 1.51 5.78 -6.49
CA VAL A 9 2.33 4.62 -6.82
C VAL A 9 3.07 4.21 -5.57
N PHE A 10 2.84 2.98 -5.13
CA PHE A 10 3.41 2.41 -3.92
C PHE A 10 4.31 1.22 -4.27
N HIS A 11 5.54 1.23 -3.76
CA HIS A 11 6.49 0.13 -3.95
C HIS A 11 6.49 -0.74 -2.69
N TYR A 12 5.95 -1.96 -2.81
CA TYR A 12 5.85 -2.90 -1.70
C TYR A 12 6.99 -3.93 -1.77
N PRO A 13 7.93 -3.94 -0.80
CA PRO A 13 9.08 -4.84 -0.85
C PRO A 13 8.70 -6.27 -0.43
N LEU A 14 8.89 -7.23 -1.32
CA LEU A 14 8.76 -8.65 -1.01
C LEU A 14 10.01 -9.15 -0.29
N LYS A 15 9.81 -9.67 0.92
CA LYS A 15 10.89 -10.19 1.76
C LYS A 15 10.64 -11.65 2.11
N HIS A 16 11.68 -12.46 2.09
CA HIS A 16 11.63 -13.87 2.45
C HIS A 16 12.59 -14.15 3.62
N LYS A 17 12.13 -14.90 4.62
CA LYS A 17 12.97 -15.29 5.77
C LYS A 17 13.59 -16.65 5.50
N VAL A 18 14.92 -16.71 5.54
CA VAL A 18 15.70 -17.93 5.35
C VAL A 18 16.62 -18.18 6.54
N VAL A 19 16.96 -19.44 6.79
CA VAL A 19 17.98 -19.80 7.78
C VAL A 19 19.31 -20.04 7.05
N ARG A 20 20.31 -19.21 7.32
CA ARG A 20 21.68 -19.37 6.81
C ARG A 20 22.63 -19.30 8.01
N ASP A 21 23.56 -20.25 8.11
CA ASP A 21 24.55 -20.33 9.18
C ASP A 21 23.95 -20.25 10.60
N LEU A 22 22.87 -20.98 10.85
CA LEU A 22 22.11 -21.00 12.12
C LEU A 22 21.50 -19.63 12.52
N LYS A 23 21.38 -18.68 11.58
CA LYS A 23 20.75 -17.37 11.81
C LYS A 23 19.57 -17.16 10.86
N ILE A 24 18.53 -16.50 11.37
CA ILE A 24 17.39 -16.04 10.55
C ILE A 24 17.82 -14.77 9.82
N VAL A 25 17.84 -14.83 8.49
CA VAL A 25 18.14 -13.70 7.61
C VAL A 25 16.89 -13.36 6.82
N THR A 26 16.62 -12.07 6.65
CA THR A 26 15.53 -11.59 5.78
C THR A 26 16.14 -11.13 4.47
N GLU A 27 15.88 -11.86 3.39
CA GLU A 27 16.33 -11.53 2.04
C GLU A 27 15.26 -10.72 1.30
N HIS A 28 15.69 -9.72 0.52
CA HIS A 28 14.82 -8.95 -0.37
C HIS A 28 14.72 -9.67 -1.71
N VAL A 29 13.51 -10.02 -2.12
CA VAL A 29 13.22 -10.79 -3.33
C VAL A 29 12.95 -9.87 -4.52
N GLY A 30 12.38 -8.69 -4.26
CA GLY A 30 12.04 -7.68 -5.25
C GLY A 30 10.93 -6.76 -4.73
N ASP A 31 10.45 -5.87 -5.59
CA ASP A 31 9.41 -4.89 -5.24
C ASP A 31 8.19 -5.08 -6.14
N LEU A 32 7.01 -5.11 -5.53
CA LEU A 32 5.74 -4.95 -6.24
C LEU A 32 5.49 -3.47 -6.48
N VAL A 33 5.04 -3.12 -7.68
CA VAL A 33 4.57 -1.78 -7.99
C VAL A 33 3.05 -1.78 -7.94
N ILE A 34 2.49 -1.09 -6.96
CA ILE A 34 1.05 -0.96 -6.75
C ILE A 34 0.64 0.42 -7.24
N GLU A 35 -0.26 0.46 -8.22
CA GLU A 35 -0.82 1.67 -8.80
C GLU A 35 -2.30 1.74 -8.46
N GLY A 36 -2.77 2.90 -8.01
CA GLY A 36 -4.18 3.07 -7.67
C GLY A 36 -4.55 4.48 -7.27
N LYS A 37 -5.78 4.63 -6.80
CA LYS A 37 -6.36 5.88 -6.32
C LYS A 37 -6.67 5.79 -4.84
N GLY A 38 -6.22 6.79 -4.08
CA GLY A 38 -6.55 6.93 -2.68
C GLY A 38 -7.63 7.99 -2.47
N TYR A 39 -8.49 7.75 -1.49
CA TYR A 39 -9.57 8.64 -1.10
C TYR A 39 -9.46 8.98 0.38
N PHE A 40 -9.72 10.23 0.72
CA PHE A 40 -9.73 10.72 2.09
C PHE A 40 -11.12 11.23 2.46
N ASN A 41 -11.68 10.67 3.53
CA ASN A 41 -12.94 11.09 4.11
C ASN A 41 -12.70 11.96 5.37
N PRO A 42 -12.89 13.28 5.32
CA PRO A 42 -12.70 14.15 6.47
C PRO A 42 -13.79 14.02 7.53
N GLU A 43 -14.90 13.34 7.23
CA GLU A 43 -16.06 13.15 8.13
C GLU A 43 -15.87 11.93 9.05
N ALA A 44 -14.99 11.00 8.67
CA ALA A 44 -14.63 9.83 9.46
C ALA A 44 -13.79 10.19 10.69
N SER A 45 -13.82 9.32 11.70
CA SER A 45 -13.05 9.50 12.94
C SER A 45 -11.54 9.56 12.63
N PRO A 46 -10.78 10.53 13.20
CA PRO A 46 -9.32 10.58 13.05
C PRO A 46 -8.58 9.35 13.58
N ILE A 47 -9.21 8.59 14.48
CA ILE A 47 -8.64 7.39 15.11
C ILE A 47 -8.79 6.17 14.19
N ASP A 48 -9.80 6.15 13.33
CA ASP A 48 -10.09 5.03 12.45
C ASP A 48 -9.48 5.28 11.06
N VAL A 49 -8.27 4.77 10.85
CA VAL A 49 -7.54 4.94 9.59
C VAL A 49 -8.27 4.29 8.41
N PHE A 50 -8.95 3.16 8.64
CA PHE A 50 -9.57 2.39 7.55
C PHE A 50 -10.94 2.95 7.14
N ASP A 51 -11.63 3.66 8.02
CA ASP A 51 -12.82 4.45 7.67
C ASP A 51 -12.46 5.81 7.05
N ARG A 52 -11.32 6.37 7.46
CA ARG A 52 -10.85 7.69 7.03
C ARG A 52 -10.15 7.69 5.68
N TYR A 53 -9.48 6.60 5.34
CA TYR A 53 -8.76 6.44 4.10
C TYR A 53 -9.20 5.16 3.41
N SER A 54 -9.47 5.24 2.12
CA SER A 54 -9.70 4.07 1.27
C SER A 54 -8.81 4.13 0.03
N VAL A 55 -8.57 2.98 -0.58
CA VAL A 55 -7.81 2.86 -1.83
C VAL A 55 -8.59 1.99 -2.80
N ASP A 56 -8.43 2.30 -4.08
CA ASP A 56 -8.84 1.47 -5.20
C ASP A 56 -7.57 1.13 -5.98
N ILE A 57 -7.15 -0.14 -5.93
CA ILE A 57 -5.93 -0.60 -6.59
C ILE A 57 -6.29 -0.94 -8.03
N ASP A 58 -5.67 -0.24 -8.98
CA ASP A 58 -5.84 -0.52 -10.41
C ASP A 58 -4.96 -1.71 -10.82
N PHE A 59 -3.67 -1.66 -10.47
CA PHE A 59 -2.66 -2.65 -10.88
C PHE A 59 -1.73 -3.05 -9.75
N VAL A 60 -1.32 -4.32 -9.76
CA VAL A 60 -0.22 -4.82 -8.92
C VAL A 60 0.80 -5.50 -9.83
N LYS A 61 1.93 -4.84 -10.09
CA LYS A 61 2.92 -5.30 -11.05
C LYS A 61 4.12 -5.94 -10.38
N TRP A 62 4.49 -7.13 -10.85
CA TRP A 62 5.77 -7.78 -10.55
C TRP A 62 6.59 -7.85 -11.83
N ASN A 63 7.78 -7.22 -11.83
CA ASN A 63 8.64 -7.12 -13.02
C ASN A 63 7.88 -6.62 -14.28
N GLY A 64 6.97 -5.66 -14.10
CA GLY A 64 6.16 -5.08 -15.17
C GLY A 64 4.93 -5.89 -15.59
N THR A 65 4.75 -7.11 -15.08
CA THR A 65 3.56 -7.94 -15.34
C THR A 65 2.52 -7.69 -14.27
N ASP A 66 1.28 -7.40 -14.65
CA ASP A 66 0.16 -7.30 -13.70
C ASP A 66 -0.19 -8.69 -13.15
N ILE A 67 -0.08 -8.83 -11.84
CA ILE A 67 -0.37 -10.04 -11.07
C ILE A 67 -1.60 -9.87 -10.15
N ARG A 68 -2.30 -8.73 -10.20
CA ARG A 68 -3.50 -8.50 -9.40
C ARG A 68 -4.52 -9.65 -9.49
N PRO A 69 -4.85 -10.20 -10.68
CA PRO A 69 -5.81 -11.32 -10.76
C PRO A 69 -5.37 -12.56 -9.98
N VAL A 70 -4.06 -12.81 -9.88
CA VAL A 70 -3.52 -13.93 -9.10
C VAL A 70 -3.68 -13.66 -7.61
N LEU A 71 -3.48 -12.41 -7.17
CA LEU A 71 -3.60 -12.00 -5.78
C LEU A 71 -5.05 -12.03 -5.29
N GLU A 72 -6.00 -11.68 -6.16
CA GLU A 72 -7.44 -11.81 -5.89
C GLU A 72 -7.84 -13.27 -5.66
N VAL A 73 -7.40 -14.18 -6.52
CA VAL A 73 -7.72 -15.62 -6.39
C VAL A 73 -7.06 -16.25 -5.17
N THR A 74 -5.86 -15.81 -4.80
CA THR A 74 -5.11 -16.33 -3.65
C THR A 74 -5.51 -15.68 -2.32
N GLY A 75 -6.36 -14.64 -2.34
CA GLY A 75 -6.76 -13.88 -1.16
C GLY A 75 -5.63 -13.07 -0.52
N GLN A 76 -4.57 -12.76 -1.29
CA GLN A 76 -3.40 -12.00 -0.81
C GLN A 76 -3.51 -10.50 -1.12
N LEU A 77 -4.60 -10.07 -1.77
CA LEU A 77 -4.80 -8.66 -2.11
C LEU A 77 -5.09 -7.80 -0.87
N GLU A 78 -5.79 -8.34 0.13
CA GLU A 78 -6.19 -7.62 1.35
C GLU A 78 -4.98 -7.04 2.11
N ASP A 79 -3.90 -7.82 2.24
CA ASP A 79 -2.66 -7.39 2.89
C ASP A 79 -2.00 -6.22 2.14
N LEU A 80 -2.10 -6.21 0.80
CA LEU A 80 -1.58 -5.12 -0.02
C LEU A 80 -2.47 -3.89 0.03
N GLU A 81 -3.78 -4.05 0.12
CA GLU A 81 -4.74 -2.97 0.32
C GLU A 81 -4.50 -2.26 1.66
N GLU A 82 -4.35 -3.00 2.75
CA GLU A 82 -4.03 -2.42 4.05
C GLU A 82 -2.70 -1.63 3.99
N ALA A 83 -1.67 -2.20 3.37
CA ALA A 83 -0.38 -1.53 3.22
C ALA A 83 -0.50 -0.26 2.36
N ALA A 84 -1.30 -0.30 1.29
CA ALA A 84 -1.56 0.84 0.41
C ALA A 84 -2.34 1.96 1.11
N ILE A 85 -3.35 1.63 1.93
CA ILE A 85 -4.09 2.59 2.76
C ILE A 85 -3.13 3.33 3.70
N ARG A 86 -2.28 2.60 4.41
CA ARG A 86 -1.30 3.19 5.34
C ARG A 86 -0.29 4.07 4.60
N TYR A 87 0.18 3.63 3.43
CA TYR A 87 1.07 4.43 2.58
C TYR A 87 0.42 5.73 2.13
N PHE A 88 -0.82 5.66 1.65
CA PHE A 88 -1.58 6.83 1.18
C PHE A 88 -1.86 7.83 2.30
N ALA A 89 -2.26 7.33 3.49
CA ALA A 89 -2.45 8.14 4.68
C ALA A 89 -1.16 8.91 5.04
N GLN A 90 -0.03 8.21 5.10
CA GLN A 90 1.27 8.82 5.37
C GLN A 90 1.65 9.85 4.29
N GLN A 91 1.38 9.56 3.02
CA GLN A 91 1.68 10.47 1.91
C GLN A 91 0.88 11.77 2.02
N LEU A 92 -0.40 11.70 2.38
CA LEU A 92 -1.25 12.87 2.59
C LEU A 92 -0.80 13.69 3.81
N GLU A 93 -0.52 13.04 4.94
CA GLU A 93 -0.05 13.72 6.16
C GLU A 93 1.28 14.44 5.92
N ASN A 94 2.23 13.79 5.25
CA ASN A 94 3.52 14.40 4.88
C ASN A 94 3.36 15.54 3.86
N GLY A 95 2.41 15.41 2.93
CA GLY A 95 2.09 16.46 1.97
C GLY A 95 1.50 17.70 2.64
N MET A 96 0.69 17.52 3.68
CA MET A 96 0.13 18.60 4.49
C MET A 96 1.19 19.31 5.35
N GLN A 97 2.11 18.56 5.97
CA GLN A 97 3.19 19.15 6.76
C GLN A 97 4.13 20.05 5.96
N LYS A 98 4.27 19.81 4.65
CA LYS A 98 5.09 20.67 3.76
C LYS A 98 4.39 21.93 3.29
N ALA A 99 3.07 22.03 3.47
CA ALA A 99 2.26 23.17 3.01
C ALA A 99 1.83 24.12 4.15
N ALA A 100 2.24 23.83 5.39
CA ALA A 100 2.02 24.65 6.59
C ALA A 100 3.33 25.33 7.01
#